data_AF-A0A535RXR2-F1
#
_entry.id   AF-A0A535RXR2-F1
#
_cell.length_a   1.000
_cell.length_b   1.000
_cell.length_c   1.000
_cell.angle_alpha   90.00
_cell.angle_beta   90.00
_cell.angle_gamma   90.00
#
_symmetry.space_group_name_H-M   'P 1'
#
loop_
_entity.id
_entity.type
_entity.pdbx_description
1 polymer ?
#
loop_
_entity_poly.entity_id
_entity_poly.type
_entity_poly.pdbx_seq_one_letter_code
_entity_poly.pdbx_strand_id
1 'polypeptide(L)'
;MRRADPSAAAAANAQLQTDVATLLTRPNSDGGWSWCITGYCSSDPEVTGLVLMALGEARRDGISVDAGVLNNGVGWVTAYLSRLTDVERPADLQQRALLLYASAIAGQADAVVPQIRATLEQQGSRLANASRAYLLLGLAEGQQTKADSYVSRLLNDLVVGVIPSANGNHWEDAKVERWTHTSTRTTALVLEALVRLDPTHPLIEETVRWLMVARGAQGWSAYAERAQAILSLSDFAAKTGELGGDYDYVVGLGDHNVLGGHFKPGDGKKTDAKTLPLSDIRPGTISLLSFARQRTAGRMYYTLNLHYQTPAQNIEALNRGIAVTHEYTRLDDPKTRVFGAKLGDTIRVKVTVVAPADLNYVEVDDFLPAGLEPIDPRLNIVDPNLKQRLNAERIRLLQPGGVVFWAPWFEWYYSPWDGSEIRDDHITLRAQQLPKGIHEYVYYARATSPGDYYVAPSHAQESFFPEVFGRGDSARFVIQP
;
A
#
# COMPACT_ATOMS: atom_id res chain seq x y z
N MET A 1 18.92 -7.92 5.37
CA MET A 1 19.12 -9.28 4.82
C MET A 1 20.22 -10.06 5.54
N ARG A 2 21.48 -9.59 5.64
CA ARG A 2 22.57 -10.36 6.31
C ARG A 2 22.23 -10.79 7.74
N ARG A 3 21.49 -9.95 8.48
CA ARG A 3 21.00 -10.25 9.85
C ARG A 3 20.00 -11.40 9.91
N ALA A 4 19.19 -11.58 8.86
CA ALA A 4 18.14 -12.59 8.80
C ALA A 4 18.60 -13.88 8.10
N ASP A 5 19.44 -13.76 7.07
CA ASP A 5 20.01 -14.86 6.31
C ASP A 5 21.52 -14.63 6.05
N PRO A 6 22.40 -15.27 6.84
CA PRO A 6 23.85 -15.16 6.66
C PRO A 6 24.35 -15.68 5.30
N SER A 7 23.61 -16.59 4.65
CA SER A 7 24.01 -17.17 3.35
C SER A 7 23.85 -16.18 2.19
N ALA A 8 22.90 -15.25 2.30
CA ALA A 8 22.69 -14.16 1.35
C ALA A 8 23.82 -13.10 1.40
N ALA A 9 24.61 -13.05 2.47
CA ALA A 9 25.64 -12.04 2.68
C ALA A 9 26.84 -12.13 1.70
N ALA A 10 27.18 -13.32 1.23
CA ALA A 10 28.39 -13.53 0.43
C ALA A 10 28.31 -12.90 -0.97
N ALA A 11 27.11 -12.87 -1.58
CA ALA A 11 26.93 -12.42 -2.97
C ALA A 11 26.91 -10.89 -3.14
N ALA A 12 26.61 -10.13 -2.08
CA ALA A 12 26.42 -8.67 -2.16
C ALA A 12 27.55 -7.84 -1.49
N ASN A 13 28.51 -8.48 -0.82
CA ASN A 13 29.49 -7.77 0.00
C ASN A 13 30.40 -6.83 -0.81
N ALA A 14 30.82 -7.20 -2.03
CA ALA A 14 31.70 -6.35 -2.83
C ALA A 14 31.01 -5.04 -3.25
N GLN A 15 29.78 -5.14 -3.76
CA GLN A 15 28.99 -3.96 -4.16
C GLN A 15 28.70 -3.06 -2.95
N LEU A 16 28.35 -3.65 -1.81
CA LEU A 16 28.08 -2.91 -0.58
C LEU A 16 29.30 -2.09 -0.12
N GLN A 17 30.51 -2.66 -0.18
CA GLN A 17 31.74 -1.93 0.14
C GLN A 17 31.99 -0.77 -0.83
N THR A 18 31.75 -0.98 -2.13
CA THR A 18 31.84 0.08 -3.15
C THR A 18 30.84 1.21 -2.92
N ASP A 19 29.59 0.87 -2.57
CA ASP A 19 28.54 1.85 -2.32
C ASP A 19 28.84 2.67 -1.06
N VAL A 20 29.28 2.02 0.03
CA VAL A 20 29.70 2.72 1.25
C VAL A 20 30.90 3.63 0.99
N ALA A 21 31.92 3.16 0.28
CA ALA A 21 33.07 3.99 -0.10
C ALA A 21 32.66 5.20 -0.96
N THR A 22 31.67 5.03 -1.84
CA THR A 22 31.11 6.12 -2.63
C THR A 22 30.44 7.17 -1.75
N LEU A 23 29.66 6.75 -0.75
CA LEU A 23 29.00 7.68 0.17
C LEU A 23 30.02 8.45 1.03
N LEU A 24 31.11 7.80 1.44
CA LEU A 24 32.18 8.41 2.25
C LEU A 24 33.01 9.46 1.50
N THR A 25 33.03 9.43 0.16
CA THR A 25 33.85 10.33 -0.67
C THR A 25 33.07 11.47 -1.32
N ARG A 26 31.74 11.49 -1.19
CA ARG A 26 30.84 12.51 -1.76
C ARG A 26 30.34 13.65 -0.85
N PRO A 27 30.65 13.75 0.46
CA PRO A 27 30.22 14.93 1.23
C PRO A 27 30.72 16.23 0.59
N ASN A 28 29.91 17.27 0.68
CA ASN A 28 30.31 18.64 0.41
C ASN A 28 31.26 19.15 1.50
N SER A 29 31.91 20.30 1.27
CA SER A 29 32.85 20.91 2.22
C SER A 29 32.21 21.31 3.56
N ASP A 30 30.88 21.47 3.59
CA ASP A 30 30.09 21.74 4.78
C ASP A 30 29.73 20.47 5.58
N GLY A 31 30.12 19.28 5.08
CA GLY A 31 29.87 17.98 5.69
C GLY A 31 28.55 17.33 5.26
N GLY A 32 27.65 18.03 4.56
CA GLY A 32 26.38 17.48 4.07
C GLY A 32 26.51 16.77 2.72
N TRP A 33 25.42 16.13 2.26
CA TRP A 33 25.32 15.51 0.93
C TRP A 33 24.25 16.18 0.09
N SER A 34 24.39 16.12 -1.24
CA SER A 34 23.48 16.77 -2.18
C SER A 34 22.95 15.80 -3.24
N TRP A 35 21.91 16.22 -3.97
CA TRP A 35 21.30 15.44 -5.06
C TRP A 35 22.21 15.23 -6.28
N CYS A 36 23.23 16.06 -6.43
CA CYS A 36 24.12 16.02 -7.59
C CYS A 36 25.59 15.86 -7.18
N ILE A 37 26.47 15.88 -8.17
CA ILE A 37 27.91 15.70 -7.94
C ILE A 37 28.42 16.83 -7.02
N THR A 38 29.26 16.45 -6.06
CA THR A 38 29.91 17.35 -5.10
C THR A 38 30.50 18.58 -5.80
N GLY A 39 30.22 19.76 -5.25
CA GLY A 39 30.69 21.05 -5.79
C GLY A 39 29.74 21.76 -6.75
N TYR A 40 28.65 21.12 -7.20
CA TYR A 40 27.64 21.74 -8.06
C TYR A 40 26.30 22.02 -7.35
N CYS A 41 26.00 21.31 -6.26
CA CYS A 41 24.77 21.47 -5.49
C CYS A 41 25.06 21.70 -4.01
N SER A 42 24.23 22.55 -3.41
CA SER A 42 24.17 22.71 -1.96
C SER A 42 23.72 21.40 -1.30
N SER A 43 24.20 21.18 -0.08
CA SER A 43 23.77 20.05 0.74
C SER A 43 22.26 20.09 0.99
N ASP A 44 21.64 18.93 0.84
CA ASP A 44 20.21 18.71 0.97
C ASP A 44 19.92 17.95 2.27
N PRO A 45 18.96 18.40 3.08
CA PRO A 45 18.61 17.76 4.36
C PRO A 45 18.03 16.34 4.23
N GLU A 46 17.23 16.03 3.20
CA GLU A 46 16.72 14.67 3.01
C GLU A 46 17.85 13.73 2.60
N VAL A 47 18.67 14.14 1.63
CA VAL A 47 19.84 13.34 1.18
C VAL A 47 20.82 13.12 2.33
N THR A 48 21.17 14.18 3.06
CA THR A 48 22.08 14.09 4.22
C THR A 48 21.54 13.15 5.27
N GLY A 49 20.24 13.24 5.62
CA GLY A 49 19.60 12.33 6.56
C GLY A 49 19.64 10.87 6.10
N LEU A 50 19.30 10.61 4.84
CA LEU A 50 19.32 9.26 4.27
C LEU A 50 20.72 8.64 4.22
N VAL A 51 21.74 9.43 3.88
CA VAL A 51 23.13 8.95 3.85
C VAL A 51 23.63 8.63 5.26
N LEU A 52 23.37 9.50 6.23
CA LEU A 52 23.72 9.25 7.64
C LEU A 52 23.02 7.99 8.18
N MET A 53 21.74 7.79 7.84
CA MET A 53 21.02 6.55 8.16
C MET A 53 21.69 5.32 7.54
N ALA A 54 22.01 5.37 6.24
CA ALA A 54 22.64 4.24 5.54
C ALA A 54 24.03 3.90 6.11
N LEU A 55 24.87 4.89 6.37
CA LEU A 55 26.19 4.70 6.99
C LEU A 55 26.08 4.23 8.44
N GLY A 56 25.09 4.71 9.18
CA GLY A 56 24.78 4.25 10.54
C GLY A 56 24.36 2.78 10.58
N GLU A 57 23.47 2.36 9.66
CA GLU A 57 23.09 0.95 9.50
C GLU A 57 24.29 0.09 9.07
N ALA A 58 25.12 0.56 8.14
CA ALA A 58 26.33 -0.14 7.71
C ALA A 58 27.30 -0.37 8.90
N ARG A 59 27.48 0.65 9.74
CA ARG A 59 28.29 0.54 10.98
C ARG A 59 27.68 -0.44 11.97
N ARG A 60 26.35 -0.43 12.17
CA ARG A 60 25.66 -1.43 13.01
C ARG A 60 25.89 -2.86 12.51
N ASP A 61 26.01 -2.99 11.19
CA ASP A 61 26.32 -4.22 10.48
C ASP A 61 27.82 -4.60 10.52
N GLY A 62 28.65 -3.86 11.26
CA GLY A 62 30.07 -4.15 11.43
C GLY A 62 30.94 -3.72 10.24
N ILE A 63 30.41 -2.91 9.31
CA ILE A 63 31.21 -2.29 8.25
C ILE A 63 31.97 -1.11 8.84
N SER A 64 33.26 -1.00 8.54
CA SER A 64 34.07 0.13 8.99
C SER A 64 33.63 1.41 8.29
N VAL A 65 33.20 2.39 9.09
CA VAL A 65 32.74 3.71 8.63
C VAL A 65 33.54 4.77 9.39
N ASP A 66 34.13 5.73 8.68
CA ASP A 66 34.91 6.81 9.27
C ASP A 66 34.03 7.69 10.18
N ALA A 67 34.37 7.74 11.46
CA ALA A 67 33.65 8.55 12.45
C ALA A 67 33.77 10.06 12.18
N GLY A 68 34.86 10.52 11.57
CA GLY A 68 35.04 11.91 11.18
C GLY A 68 34.03 12.35 10.12
N VAL A 69 33.76 11.49 9.12
CA VAL A 69 32.73 11.76 8.10
C VAL A 69 31.34 11.84 8.72
N LEU A 70 31.00 10.91 9.62
CA LEU A 70 29.73 10.94 10.35
C LEU A 70 29.59 12.18 11.22
N ASN A 71 30.63 12.53 11.98
CA ASN A 71 30.62 13.71 12.85
C ASN A 71 30.49 15.01 12.07
N ASN A 72 31.14 15.14 10.90
CA ASN A 72 30.99 16.30 10.02
C ASN A 72 29.55 16.41 9.48
N GLY A 73 28.98 15.29 9.04
CA GLY A 73 27.57 15.23 8.63
C GLY A 73 26.59 15.61 9.74
N VAL A 74 26.83 15.13 10.97
CA VAL A 74 26.01 15.56 12.12
C VAL A 74 26.24 17.03 12.48
N GLY A 75 27.45 17.54 12.30
CA GLY A 75 27.75 18.97 12.41
C GLY A 75 26.89 19.80 11.45
N TRP A 76 26.80 19.38 10.19
CA TRP A 76 25.90 19.98 9.20
C TRP A 76 24.44 19.94 9.65
N VAL A 77 23.97 18.79 10.11
CA VAL A 77 22.59 18.63 10.63
C VAL A 77 22.31 19.58 11.78
N THR A 78 23.25 19.71 12.72
CA THR A 78 23.12 20.61 13.87
C THR A 78 23.00 22.06 13.43
N ALA A 79 23.81 22.49 12.45
CA ALA A 79 23.72 23.82 11.87
C ALA A 79 22.39 24.04 11.14
N TYR A 80 21.93 23.04 10.37
CA TYR A 80 20.65 23.09 9.66
C TYR A 80 19.46 23.24 10.62
N LEU A 81 19.42 22.44 11.71
CA LEU A 81 18.35 22.48 12.69
C LEU A 81 18.36 23.74 13.57
N SER A 82 19.50 24.43 13.65
CA SER A 82 19.66 25.68 14.40
C SER A 82 19.34 26.93 13.58
N ARG A 83 18.98 26.80 12.29
CA ARG A 83 18.62 27.92 11.44
C ARG A 83 17.39 28.65 11.98
N LEU A 84 17.36 29.97 11.81
CA LEU A 84 16.15 30.74 12.07
C LEU A 84 15.05 30.30 11.10
N THR A 85 13.84 30.12 11.64
CA THR A 85 12.64 29.78 10.89
C THR A 85 11.61 30.88 11.08
N ASP A 86 10.90 31.22 10.01
CA ASP A 86 9.85 32.24 10.01
C ASP A 86 8.62 31.73 9.26
N VAL A 87 7.65 32.62 9.03
CA VAL A 87 6.39 32.27 8.35
C VAL A 87 6.61 31.93 6.87
N GLU A 88 7.63 32.51 6.23
CA GLU A 88 7.97 32.24 4.82
C GLU A 88 8.77 30.93 4.67
N ARG A 89 9.52 30.54 5.71
CA ARG A 89 10.35 29.33 5.75
C ARG A 89 10.12 28.56 7.07
N PRO A 90 8.92 28.01 7.27
CA PRO A 90 8.58 27.32 8.50
C PRO A 90 9.50 26.11 8.75
N ALA A 91 9.62 25.73 10.02
CA ALA A 91 10.26 24.48 10.39
C ALA A 91 9.47 23.29 9.84
N ASP A 92 10.14 22.42 9.09
CA ASP A 92 9.58 21.15 8.66
C ASP A 92 9.80 20.11 9.77
N LEU A 93 8.71 19.68 10.40
CA LEU A 93 8.75 18.73 11.52
C LEU A 93 9.14 17.33 11.10
N GLN A 94 8.81 16.93 9.87
CA GLN A 94 9.23 15.64 9.33
C GLN A 94 10.72 15.64 9.03
N GLN A 95 11.23 16.73 8.46
CA GLN A 95 12.66 16.95 8.30
C GLN A 95 13.42 16.92 9.60
N ARG A 96 12.92 17.65 10.59
CA ARG A 96 13.52 17.67 11.92
C ARG A 96 13.58 16.26 12.51
N ALA A 97 12.49 15.51 12.44
CA ALA A 97 12.44 14.15 12.98
C ALA A 97 13.41 13.19 12.25
N LEU A 98 13.44 13.22 10.91
CA LEU A 98 14.39 12.46 10.09
C LEU A 98 15.83 12.76 10.51
N LEU A 99 16.18 14.05 10.60
CA LEU A 99 17.52 14.50 10.91
C LEU A 99 17.95 14.15 12.35
N LEU A 100 17.03 14.20 13.32
CA LEU A 100 17.29 13.75 14.68
C LEU A 100 17.57 12.24 14.71
N TYR A 101 16.80 11.42 14.00
CA TYR A 101 17.08 9.99 13.88
C TYR A 101 18.44 9.73 13.19
N ALA A 102 18.70 10.43 12.08
CA ALA A 102 19.95 10.33 11.33
C ALA A 102 21.18 10.65 12.21
N SER A 103 21.09 11.69 13.05
CA SER A 103 22.13 11.99 14.03
C SER A 103 22.25 10.90 15.10
N ALA A 104 21.13 10.35 15.58
CA ALA A 104 21.14 9.29 16.59
C ALA A 104 21.88 8.04 16.09
N ILE A 105 21.51 7.54 14.90
CA ILE A 105 22.12 6.34 14.30
C ILE A 105 23.56 6.57 13.84
N ALA A 106 23.92 7.82 13.51
CA ALA A 106 25.30 8.24 13.26
C ALA A 106 26.17 8.27 14.55
N GLY A 107 25.59 8.02 15.72
CA GLY A 107 26.30 7.86 16.99
C GLY A 107 26.17 9.04 17.95
N GLN A 108 25.22 9.95 17.71
CA GLN A 108 24.96 11.13 18.54
C GLN A 108 23.63 11.01 19.29
N ALA A 109 23.21 9.78 19.63
CA ALA A 109 21.92 9.51 20.26
C ALA A 109 21.72 10.29 21.58
N ASP A 110 22.70 10.26 22.49
CA ASP A 110 22.62 10.97 23.78
C ASP A 110 22.42 12.48 23.61
N ALA A 111 23.01 13.08 22.56
CA ALA A 111 22.90 14.51 22.28
C ALA A 111 21.52 14.90 21.69
N VAL A 112 20.85 13.98 21.00
CA VAL A 112 19.55 14.26 20.34
C VAL A 112 18.34 13.81 21.13
N VAL A 113 18.45 12.89 22.10
CA VAL A 113 17.32 12.47 22.96
C VAL A 113 16.60 13.66 23.62
N PRO A 114 17.30 14.66 24.23
CA PRO A 114 16.63 15.84 24.76
C PRO A 114 15.90 16.66 23.69
N GLN A 115 16.46 16.74 22.48
CA GLN A 115 15.86 17.46 21.35
C GLN A 115 14.61 16.75 20.82
N ILE A 116 14.60 15.42 20.82
CA ILE A 116 13.44 14.60 20.48
C ILE A 116 12.31 14.87 21.48
N ARG A 117 12.60 14.82 22.78
CA ARG A 117 11.63 15.10 23.85
C ARG A 117 11.04 16.51 23.73
N ALA A 118 11.90 17.52 23.55
CA ALA A 118 11.46 18.90 23.34
C ALA A 118 10.58 19.05 22.09
N THR A 119 10.90 18.34 20.99
CA THR A 119 10.08 18.34 19.77
C THR A 119 8.68 17.76 20.04
N LEU A 120 8.59 16.66 20.80
CA LEU A 120 7.30 16.07 21.17
C LEU A 120 6.48 16.98 22.08
N GLU A 121 7.11 17.63 23.06
CA GLU A 121 6.44 18.54 23.99
C GLU A 121 5.89 19.78 23.28
N GLN A 122 6.68 20.37 22.39
CA GLN A 122 6.34 21.63 21.73
C GLN A 122 5.43 21.45 20.51
N GLN A 123 5.58 20.34 19.78
CA GLN A 123 4.99 20.17 18.45
C GLN A 123 4.25 18.83 18.27
N GLY A 124 4.07 18.04 19.34
CA GLY A 124 3.53 16.67 19.26
C GLY A 124 2.19 16.53 18.51
N SER A 125 1.30 17.51 18.64
CA SER A 125 0.00 17.53 17.95
C SER A 125 0.09 17.76 16.44
N ARG A 126 1.22 18.27 15.95
CA ARG A 126 1.47 18.58 14.53
C ARG A 126 2.34 17.53 13.84
N LEU A 127 2.83 16.53 14.57
CA LEU A 127 3.66 15.49 13.99
C LEU A 127 2.84 14.61 13.04
N ALA A 128 3.44 14.29 11.89
CA ALA A 128 2.96 13.24 11.00
C ALA A 128 3.38 11.86 11.54
N ASN A 129 2.80 10.79 11.01
CA ASN A 129 3.12 9.41 11.43
C ASN A 129 4.59 9.09 11.17
N ALA A 130 5.15 9.51 10.04
CA ALA A 130 6.57 9.33 9.75
C ALA A 130 7.46 10.10 10.73
N SER A 131 7.08 11.32 11.12
CA SER A 131 7.81 12.07 12.16
C SER A 131 7.83 11.29 13.47
N ARG A 132 6.68 10.76 13.91
CA ARG A 132 6.60 9.95 15.13
C ARG A 132 7.50 8.72 15.06
N ALA A 133 7.48 8.01 13.94
CA ALA A 133 8.32 6.83 13.72
C ALA A 133 9.81 7.17 13.74
N TYR A 134 10.25 8.26 13.10
CA TYR A 134 11.65 8.70 13.19
C TYR A 134 12.06 9.06 14.62
N LEU A 135 11.22 9.78 15.36
CA LEU A 135 11.53 10.12 16.76
C LEU A 135 11.62 8.86 17.64
N LEU A 136 10.74 7.88 17.43
CA LEU A 136 10.82 6.56 18.10
C LEU A 136 12.14 5.85 17.80
N LEU A 137 12.54 5.81 16.52
CA LEU A 137 13.82 5.20 16.13
C LEU A 137 15.01 5.93 16.75
N GLY A 138 14.99 7.26 16.81
CA GLY A 138 16.02 8.05 17.49
C GLY A 138 16.09 7.76 19.00
N LEU A 139 14.94 7.58 19.67
CA LEU A 139 14.88 7.16 21.08
C LEU A 139 15.40 5.73 21.27
N ALA A 140 15.13 4.82 20.32
CA ALA A 140 15.66 3.47 20.34
C ALA A 140 17.20 3.44 20.24
N GLU A 141 17.80 4.30 19.39
CA GLU A 141 19.27 4.45 19.33
C GLU A 141 19.84 4.96 20.66
N GLY A 142 19.10 5.82 21.37
CA GLY A 142 19.42 6.30 22.72
C GLY A 142 19.09 5.30 23.83
N GLN A 143 18.88 4.02 23.49
CA GLN A 143 18.57 2.93 24.41
C GLN A 143 17.31 3.15 25.27
N GLN A 144 16.40 4.02 24.82
CA GLN A 144 15.11 4.17 25.47
C GLN A 144 14.24 2.96 25.13
N THR A 145 13.49 2.47 26.13
CA THR A 145 12.68 1.27 25.99
C THR A 145 11.19 1.62 25.96
N LYS A 146 10.33 0.63 25.67
CA LYS A 146 8.86 0.79 25.75
C LYS A 146 8.38 1.38 27.09
N ALA A 147 9.12 1.18 28.18
CA ALA A 147 8.78 1.72 29.51
C ALA A 147 8.98 3.24 29.64
N ASP A 148 9.74 3.88 28.73
CA ASP A 148 9.86 5.34 28.69
C ASP A 148 8.53 5.99 28.28
N SER A 149 8.13 7.06 28.96
CA SER A 149 6.84 7.71 28.75
C SER A 149 6.70 8.37 27.37
N TYR A 150 7.78 8.88 26.78
CA TYR A 150 7.78 9.46 25.44
C TYR A 150 7.67 8.36 24.37
N VAL A 151 8.37 7.24 24.57
CA VAL A 151 8.24 6.05 23.70
C VAL A 151 6.81 5.53 23.74
N SER A 152 6.27 5.27 24.93
CA SER A 152 4.89 4.82 25.11
C SER A 152 3.87 5.77 24.46
N ARG A 153 4.03 7.08 24.64
CA ARG A 153 3.16 8.09 24.01
C ARG A 153 3.20 8.02 22.49
N LEU A 154 4.39 8.00 21.89
CA LEU A 154 4.55 7.96 20.44
C LEU A 154 4.01 6.65 19.83
N LEU A 155 4.21 5.52 20.50
CA LEU A 155 3.62 4.24 20.09
C LEU A 155 2.09 4.31 20.11
N ASN A 156 1.50 4.87 21.18
CA ASN A 156 0.05 5.03 21.27
C ASN A 156 -0.50 5.99 20.20
N ASP A 157 0.19 7.10 19.92
CA ASP A 157 -0.20 8.03 18.85
C ASP A 157 -0.20 7.33 17.47
N LEU A 158 0.78 6.44 17.21
CA LEU A 158 0.79 5.63 15.99
C LEU A 158 -0.36 4.62 15.97
N VAL A 159 -0.70 3.98 17.09
CA VAL A 159 -1.88 3.11 17.18
C VAL A 159 -3.16 3.87 16.85
N VAL A 160 -3.30 5.12 17.29
CA VAL A 160 -4.46 5.97 16.96
C VAL A 160 -4.50 6.33 15.47
N GLY A 161 -3.34 6.51 14.84
CA GLY A 161 -3.22 6.86 13.42
C GLY A 161 -3.31 5.68 12.45
N VAL A 162 -3.52 4.45 12.93
CA VAL A 162 -3.59 3.26 12.07
C VAL A 162 -4.83 3.29 11.18
N ILE A 163 -4.65 2.87 9.93
CA ILE A 163 -5.73 2.61 8.99
C ILE A 163 -5.86 1.09 8.87
N PRO A 164 -6.87 0.48 9.51
CA PRO A 164 -7.10 -0.95 9.38
C PRO A 164 -7.82 -1.28 8.08
N SER A 165 -7.40 -2.37 7.44
CA SER A 165 -8.13 -3.07 6.39
C SER A 165 -8.50 -4.48 6.87
N ALA A 166 -9.22 -5.25 6.06
CA ALA A 166 -9.68 -6.58 6.46
C ALA A 166 -8.55 -7.57 6.80
N ASN A 167 -7.32 -7.33 6.33
CA ASN A 167 -6.16 -8.17 6.60
C ASN A 167 -4.81 -7.42 6.61
N GLY A 168 -4.80 -6.10 6.62
CA GLY A 168 -3.57 -5.31 6.65
C GLY A 168 -3.75 -4.01 7.40
N ASN A 169 -2.66 -3.48 7.97
CA ASN A 169 -2.67 -2.19 8.65
C ASN A 169 -1.60 -1.29 8.05
N HIS A 170 -1.97 -0.04 7.77
CA HIS A 170 -1.04 0.95 7.24
C HIS A 170 -1.26 2.33 7.82
N TRP A 171 -0.35 3.23 7.46
CA TRP A 171 -0.40 4.64 7.83
C TRP A 171 -0.26 5.49 6.58
N GLU A 172 -1.09 6.53 6.52
CA GLU A 172 -0.99 7.57 5.49
C GLU A 172 -0.54 8.87 6.15
N ASP A 173 0.31 9.60 5.44
CA ASP A 173 0.68 10.97 5.77
C ASP A 173 0.28 11.88 4.60
N ALA A 174 0.02 13.15 4.90
CA ALA A 174 -0.25 14.13 3.85
C ALA A 174 0.95 14.23 2.91
N LYS A 175 0.70 14.35 1.60
CA LYS A 175 1.76 14.58 0.62
C LYS A 175 2.42 15.93 0.89
N VAL A 176 3.73 15.92 1.10
CA VAL A 176 4.54 17.13 1.24
C VAL A 176 5.23 17.41 -0.09
N GLU A 177 5.02 18.59 -0.66
CA GLU A 177 5.70 18.98 -1.89
C GLU A 177 7.22 18.96 -1.71
N ARG A 178 7.95 18.51 -2.75
CA ARG A 178 9.43 18.46 -2.79
C ARG A 178 10.10 17.39 -1.91
N TRP A 179 9.32 16.45 -1.37
CA TRP A 179 9.83 15.31 -0.62
C TRP A 179 9.63 14.00 -1.37
N THR A 180 10.52 13.04 -1.14
CA THR A 180 10.38 11.68 -1.71
C THR A 180 9.61 10.73 -0.79
N HIS A 181 8.92 11.29 0.20
CA HIS A 181 8.20 10.53 1.22
C HIS A 181 6.86 10.02 0.71
N THR A 182 6.53 8.78 1.07
CA THR A 182 5.30 8.08 0.67
C THR A 182 4.63 7.47 1.90
N SER A 183 3.32 7.22 1.83
CA SER A 183 2.58 6.47 2.85
C SER A 183 3.15 5.05 3.05
N THR A 184 3.67 4.43 2.00
CA THR A 184 4.37 3.14 2.10
C THR A 184 5.66 3.26 2.91
N ARG A 185 6.47 4.31 2.69
CA ARG A 185 7.66 4.58 3.52
C ARG A 185 7.28 4.85 4.98
N THR A 186 6.18 5.58 5.21
CA THR A 186 5.61 5.79 6.55
C THR A 186 5.33 4.46 7.24
N THR A 187 4.60 3.58 6.56
CA THR A 187 4.22 2.27 7.07
C THR A 187 5.45 1.41 7.37
N ALA A 188 6.47 1.44 6.51
CA ALA A 188 7.74 0.75 6.74
C ALA A 188 8.54 1.33 7.94
N LEU A 189 8.52 2.65 8.16
CA LEU A 189 9.13 3.27 9.35
C LEU A 189 8.41 2.87 10.63
N VAL A 190 7.08 2.84 10.60
CA VAL A 190 6.27 2.41 11.74
C VAL A 190 6.56 0.94 12.06
N LEU A 191 6.58 0.06 11.05
CA LEU A 191 6.98 -1.34 11.23
C LEU A 191 8.36 -1.45 11.90
N GLU A 192 9.34 -0.68 11.43
CA GLU A 192 10.68 -0.70 12.00
C GLU A 192 10.68 -0.26 13.48
N ALA A 193 9.96 0.82 13.80
CA ALA A 193 9.85 1.30 15.18
C ALA A 193 9.19 0.25 16.08
N LEU A 194 8.11 -0.39 15.62
CA LEU A 194 7.43 -1.47 16.34
C LEU A 194 8.38 -2.65 16.57
N VAL A 195 9.05 -3.14 15.53
CA VAL A 195 9.98 -4.28 15.62
C VAL A 195 11.13 -4.01 16.59
N ARG A 196 11.67 -2.79 16.60
CA ARG A 196 12.82 -2.42 17.46
C ARG A 196 12.43 -2.18 18.92
N LEU A 197 11.27 -1.57 19.18
CA LEU A 197 10.88 -1.14 20.54
C LEU A 197 9.85 -2.07 21.21
N ASP A 198 9.02 -2.74 20.43
CA ASP A 198 7.97 -3.66 20.91
C ASP A 198 7.76 -4.81 19.91
N PRO A 199 8.70 -5.78 19.81
CA PRO A 199 8.64 -6.86 18.83
C PRO A 199 7.44 -7.81 19.01
N THR A 200 6.67 -7.64 20.08
CA THR A 200 5.44 -8.39 20.36
C THR A 200 4.18 -7.58 20.05
N HIS A 201 4.31 -6.38 19.47
CA HIS A 201 3.17 -5.51 19.20
C HIS A 201 2.18 -6.17 18.22
N PRO A 202 0.87 -6.18 18.52
CA PRO A 202 -0.12 -6.93 17.72
C PRO A 202 -0.26 -6.44 16.28
N LEU A 203 0.08 -5.17 15.99
CA LEU A 203 -0.01 -4.61 14.63
C LEU A 203 1.07 -5.12 13.67
N ILE A 204 2.17 -5.70 14.16
CA ILE A 204 3.34 -6.04 13.32
C ILE A 204 2.95 -6.93 12.13
N GLU A 205 2.23 -8.02 12.39
CA GLU A 205 1.93 -9.03 11.36
C GLU A 205 1.05 -8.48 10.23
N GLU A 206 0.00 -7.72 10.58
CA GLU A 206 -0.90 -7.08 9.61
C GLU A 206 -0.19 -5.95 8.86
N THR A 207 0.75 -5.25 9.49
CA THR A 207 1.59 -4.25 8.82
C THR A 207 2.59 -4.88 7.85
N VAL A 208 3.23 -5.99 8.22
CA VAL A 208 4.09 -6.78 7.32
C VAL A 208 3.27 -7.23 6.11
N ARG A 209 2.06 -7.77 6.34
CA ARG A 209 1.19 -8.24 5.26
C ARG A 209 0.85 -7.11 4.29
N TRP A 210 0.44 -5.95 4.78
CA TRP A 210 0.14 -4.80 3.94
C TRP A 210 1.36 -4.35 3.12
N LEU A 211 2.54 -4.25 3.76
CA LEU A 211 3.76 -3.80 3.11
C LEU A 211 4.19 -4.75 1.97
N MET A 212 4.02 -6.06 2.16
CA MET A 212 4.29 -7.07 1.13
C MET A 212 3.36 -6.94 -0.09
N VAL A 213 2.11 -6.50 0.10
CA VAL A 213 1.16 -6.25 -1.00
C VAL A 213 1.43 -4.93 -1.71
N ALA A 214 1.80 -3.87 -0.98
CA ALA A 214 2.16 -2.58 -1.58
C ALA A 214 3.37 -2.68 -2.54
N ARG A 215 4.08 -3.82 -2.55
CA ARG A 215 5.18 -4.12 -3.46
C ARG A 215 4.67 -4.44 -4.87
N GLY A 216 5.14 -3.70 -5.88
CA GLY A 216 4.93 -4.04 -7.29
C GLY A 216 5.83 -5.15 -7.82
N ALA A 217 5.62 -5.53 -9.08
CA ALA A 217 6.40 -6.58 -9.75
C ALA A 217 7.92 -6.33 -9.70
N GLN A 218 8.35 -5.06 -9.73
CA GLN A 218 9.74 -4.61 -9.64
C GLN A 218 10.15 -4.13 -8.24
N GLY A 219 9.33 -4.41 -7.22
CA GLY A 219 9.50 -3.89 -5.86
C GLY A 219 8.67 -2.63 -5.58
N TRP A 220 8.99 -1.97 -4.47
CA TRP A 220 8.47 -0.64 -4.12
C TRP A 220 9.03 0.43 -5.05
N SER A 221 8.20 1.40 -5.43
CA SER A 221 8.43 2.29 -6.58
C SER A 221 9.50 3.35 -6.32
N ALA A 222 9.47 4.00 -5.15
CA ALA A 222 10.47 4.99 -4.75
C ALA A 222 11.70 4.33 -4.08
N TYR A 223 12.90 4.87 -4.32
CA TYR A 223 14.15 4.30 -3.79
C TYR A 223 14.23 4.34 -2.25
N ALA A 224 13.83 5.47 -1.63
CA ALA A 224 13.85 5.62 -0.17
C ALA A 224 12.80 4.73 0.50
N GLU A 225 11.62 4.60 -0.12
CA GLU A 225 10.59 3.64 0.28
C GLU A 225 11.10 2.21 0.21
N ARG A 226 11.69 1.81 -0.92
CA ARG A 226 12.23 0.47 -1.12
C ARG A 226 13.32 0.14 -0.10
N ALA A 227 14.25 1.06 0.15
CA ALA A 227 15.30 0.86 1.14
C ALA A 227 14.70 0.66 2.55
N GLN A 228 13.74 1.50 2.93
CA GLN A 228 13.09 1.41 4.24
C GLN A 228 12.23 0.15 4.41
N ALA A 229 11.50 -0.27 3.37
CA ALA A 229 10.72 -1.50 3.37
C ALA A 229 11.62 -2.73 3.51
N ILE A 230 12.73 -2.79 2.77
CA ILE A 230 13.70 -3.89 2.88
C ILE A 230 14.36 -3.92 4.26
N LEU A 231 14.73 -2.76 4.81
CA LEU A 231 15.31 -2.65 6.15
C LEU A 231 14.34 -3.20 7.20
N SER A 232 13.11 -2.69 7.21
CA SER A 232 12.08 -3.07 8.20
C SER A 232 11.68 -4.53 8.13
N LEU A 233 11.46 -5.08 6.93
CA LEU A 233 11.17 -6.50 6.74
C LEU A 233 12.36 -7.39 7.12
N SER A 234 13.59 -6.92 6.88
CA SER A 234 14.80 -7.65 7.29
C SER A 234 14.96 -7.69 8.81
N ASP A 235 14.73 -6.57 9.48
CA ASP A 235 14.81 -6.48 10.94
C ASP A 235 13.67 -7.27 11.59
N PHE A 236 12.46 -7.23 11.01
CA PHE A 236 11.34 -8.10 11.40
C PHE A 236 11.74 -9.57 11.33
N ALA A 237 12.23 -10.03 10.16
CA ALA A 237 12.60 -11.41 9.95
C ALA A 237 13.71 -11.88 10.91
N ALA A 238 14.71 -11.03 11.16
CA ALA A 238 15.80 -11.31 12.09
C ALA A 238 15.31 -11.35 13.55
N LYS A 239 14.45 -10.41 13.97
CA LYS A 239 13.96 -10.32 15.35
C LYS A 239 12.96 -11.41 15.71
N THR A 240 12.13 -11.83 14.78
CA THR A 240 11.09 -12.84 15.02
C THR A 240 11.55 -14.26 14.72
N GLY A 241 12.72 -14.44 14.11
CA GLY A 241 13.21 -15.75 13.69
C GLY A 241 12.41 -16.34 12.53
N GLU A 242 11.87 -15.48 11.66
CA GLU A 242 10.90 -15.81 10.62
C GLU A 242 11.37 -16.90 9.65
N LEU A 243 12.69 -16.97 9.41
CA LEU A 243 13.29 -17.95 8.50
C LEU A 243 13.66 -19.29 9.16
N GLY A 244 13.43 -19.41 10.47
CA GLY A 244 13.88 -20.55 11.30
C GLY A 244 12.80 -21.57 11.64
N GLY A 245 11.66 -21.59 10.93
CA GLY A 245 10.58 -22.55 11.20
C GLY A 245 11.02 -24.00 11.01
N ASP A 246 10.76 -24.85 12.00
CA ASP A 246 10.96 -26.30 11.98
C ASP A 246 9.80 -26.95 12.73
N TYR A 247 8.78 -27.39 12.00
CA TYR A 247 7.55 -27.90 12.58
C TYR A 247 6.79 -28.89 11.70
N ASP A 248 6.10 -29.83 12.35
CA ASP A 248 5.11 -30.68 11.68
C ASP A 248 3.76 -29.96 11.71
N TYR A 249 3.01 -29.95 10.60
CA TYR A 249 1.69 -29.33 10.53
C TYR A 249 0.65 -30.27 9.89
N VAL A 250 -0.61 -30.13 10.31
CA VAL A 250 -1.76 -30.86 9.78
C VAL A 250 -2.95 -29.91 9.69
N VAL A 251 -3.66 -29.96 8.57
CA VAL A 251 -4.95 -29.32 8.35
C VAL A 251 -6.01 -30.40 8.23
N GLY A 252 -7.05 -30.30 9.05
CA GLY A 252 -8.18 -31.23 9.09
C GLY A 252 -9.48 -30.55 8.65
N LEU A 253 -10.35 -31.30 7.98
CA LEU A 253 -11.74 -30.92 7.69
C LEU A 253 -12.66 -32.03 8.22
N GLY A 254 -13.38 -31.75 9.30
CA GLY A 254 -14.10 -32.78 10.05
C GLY A 254 -13.14 -33.86 10.56
N ASP A 255 -13.41 -35.11 10.23
CA ASP A 255 -12.60 -36.27 10.67
C ASP A 255 -11.46 -36.63 9.70
N HIS A 256 -11.24 -35.82 8.66
CA HIS A 256 -10.26 -36.10 7.61
C HIS A 256 -9.11 -35.10 7.61
N ASN A 257 -7.87 -35.59 7.55
CA ASN A 257 -6.71 -34.77 7.25
C ASN A 257 -6.68 -34.44 5.76
N VAL A 258 -6.67 -33.15 5.42
CA VAL A 258 -6.75 -32.65 4.03
C VAL A 258 -5.42 -32.12 3.51
N LEU A 259 -4.54 -31.69 4.42
CA LEU A 259 -3.19 -31.24 4.12
C LEU A 259 -2.30 -31.51 5.33
N GLY A 260 -1.01 -31.75 5.12
CA GLY A 260 -0.05 -31.87 6.21
C GLY A 260 1.35 -32.07 5.67
N GLY A 261 2.33 -31.80 6.52
CA GLY A 261 3.73 -31.87 6.13
C GLY A 261 4.65 -31.52 7.28
N HIS A 262 5.92 -31.36 6.93
CA HIS A 262 6.97 -30.94 7.84
C HIS A 262 7.69 -29.76 7.19
N PHE A 263 7.59 -28.59 7.82
CA PHE A 263 8.19 -27.33 7.39
C PHE A 263 9.59 -27.20 7.98
N LYS A 264 10.58 -26.93 7.14
CA LYS A 264 11.99 -26.74 7.52
C LYS A 264 12.50 -25.33 7.20
N PRO A 265 13.63 -24.92 7.80
CA PRO A 265 14.28 -23.66 7.42
C PRO A 265 14.57 -23.60 5.91
N GLY A 266 14.06 -22.56 5.26
CA GLY A 266 14.17 -22.35 3.81
C GLY A 266 12.96 -22.79 2.97
N ASP A 267 12.00 -23.52 3.54
CA ASP A 267 10.80 -23.99 2.82
C ASP A 267 9.82 -22.86 2.48
N GLY A 268 9.84 -21.75 3.22
CA GLY A 268 8.96 -20.58 3.03
C GLY A 268 9.05 -19.87 1.68
N LYS A 269 9.80 -20.40 0.71
CA LYS A 269 9.80 -19.99 -0.70
C LYS A 269 8.62 -20.56 -1.48
N LYS A 270 7.96 -21.60 -0.96
CA LYS A 270 6.77 -22.22 -1.55
C LYS A 270 5.74 -22.47 -0.46
N THR A 271 4.46 -22.36 -0.84
CA THR A 271 3.35 -22.64 0.06
C THR A 271 2.73 -23.98 -0.32
N ASP A 272 2.56 -24.86 0.66
CA ASP A 272 1.75 -26.06 0.49
C ASP A 272 0.26 -25.66 0.41
N ALA A 273 -0.45 -26.16 -0.59
CA ALA A 273 -1.81 -25.73 -0.88
C ALA A 273 -2.72 -26.92 -1.24
N LYS A 274 -3.99 -26.82 -0.84
CA LYS A 274 -5.05 -27.76 -1.20
C LYS A 274 -6.34 -27.01 -1.51
N THR A 275 -6.90 -27.26 -2.68
CA THR A 275 -8.26 -26.83 -3.04
C THR A 275 -9.24 -27.95 -2.72
N LEU A 276 -10.30 -27.62 -1.99
CA LEU A 276 -11.40 -28.53 -1.66
C LEU A 276 -12.67 -27.99 -2.33
N PRO A 277 -13.36 -28.78 -3.17
CA PRO A 277 -14.58 -28.32 -3.80
C PRO A 277 -15.70 -28.24 -2.75
N LEU A 278 -16.53 -27.19 -2.85
CA LEU A 278 -17.66 -27.00 -1.93
C LEU A 278 -18.66 -28.15 -1.97
N SER A 279 -18.70 -28.92 -3.06
CA SER A 279 -19.53 -30.14 -3.18
C SER A 279 -19.17 -31.23 -2.17
N ASP A 280 -17.95 -31.21 -1.62
CA ASP A 280 -17.50 -32.17 -0.61
C ASP A 280 -18.00 -31.79 0.79
N ILE A 281 -18.51 -30.57 0.95
CA ILE A 281 -19.09 -30.06 2.20
C ILE A 281 -20.61 -30.26 2.12
N ARG A 282 -21.17 -31.03 3.06
CA ARG A 282 -22.60 -31.31 3.09
C ARG A 282 -23.39 -30.02 3.43
N PRO A 283 -24.31 -29.57 2.56
CA PRO A 283 -25.15 -28.40 2.82
C PRO A 283 -25.97 -28.56 4.11
N GLY A 284 -26.12 -27.48 4.87
CA GLY A 284 -26.89 -27.45 6.12
C GLY A 284 -26.18 -28.10 7.32
N THR A 285 -24.90 -28.48 7.19
CA THR A 285 -24.09 -29.01 8.29
C THR A 285 -22.88 -28.13 8.56
N ILE A 286 -22.36 -28.18 9.80
CA ILE A 286 -21.14 -27.48 10.18
C ILE A 286 -19.96 -28.42 9.92
N SER A 287 -19.04 -28.01 9.05
CA SER A 287 -17.75 -28.66 8.87
C SER A 287 -16.67 -27.86 9.60
N LEU A 288 -15.95 -28.49 10.52
CA LEU A 288 -14.86 -27.85 11.26
C LEU A 288 -13.55 -27.95 10.46
N LEU A 289 -12.96 -26.80 10.12
CA LEU A 289 -11.60 -26.72 9.60
C LEU A 289 -10.64 -26.45 10.76
N SER A 290 -9.66 -27.33 10.97
CA SER A 290 -8.69 -27.23 12.07
C SER A 290 -7.26 -27.17 11.56
N PHE A 291 -6.44 -26.32 12.17
CA PHE A 291 -5.00 -26.23 11.92
C PHE A 291 -4.27 -26.67 13.19
N ALA A 292 -3.40 -27.67 13.07
CA ALA A 292 -2.61 -28.21 14.17
C ALA A 292 -1.14 -28.19 13.80
N ARG A 293 -0.29 -27.95 14.81
CA ARG A 293 1.17 -27.92 14.66
C ARG A 293 1.86 -28.58 15.84
N GLN A 294 2.92 -29.33 15.56
CA GLN A 294 3.82 -29.92 16.55
C GLN A 294 5.25 -29.41 16.32
N ARG A 295 6.10 -29.47 17.36
CA ARG A 295 7.45 -28.87 17.37
C ARG A 295 7.38 -27.37 17.03
N THR A 296 6.93 -26.54 17.96
CA THR A 296 6.42 -25.19 17.68
C THR A 296 7.48 -24.12 17.36
N ALA A 297 8.67 -24.49 16.90
CA ALA A 297 9.70 -23.52 16.53
C ALA A 297 9.26 -22.74 15.28
N GLY A 298 9.37 -21.41 15.32
CA GLY A 298 8.93 -20.51 14.24
C GLY A 298 7.42 -20.28 14.18
N ARG A 299 6.96 -19.65 13.10
CA ARG A 299 5.56 -19.27 12.87
C ARG A 299 4.97 -20.03 11.69
N MET A 300 3.67 -20.35 11.77
CA MET A 300 2.92 -20.97 10.68
C MET A 300 1.90 -19.97 10.14
N TYR A 301 2.17 -19.46 8.95
CA TYR A 301 1.25 -18.61 8.21
C TYR A 301 0.37 -19.48 7.33
N TYR A 302 -0.92 -19.16 7.29
CA TYR A 302 -1.88 -19.84 6.43
C TYR A 302 -2.89 -18.82 5.92
N THR A 303 -3.43 -19.10 4.73
CA THR A 303 -4.52 -18.34 4.12
C THR A 303 -5.65 -19.30 3.81
N LEU A 304 -6.89 -18.90 4.12
CA LEU A 304 -8.09 -19.63 3.77
C LEU A 304 -8.93 -18.77 2.82
N ASN A 305 -9.15 -19.27 1.60
CA ASN A 305 -9.98 -18.61 0.60
C ASN A 305 -11.22 -19.45 0.31
N LEU A 306 -12.41 -18.89 0.54
CA LEU A 306 -13.69 -19.51 0.22
C LEU A 306 -14.30 -18.83 -1.00
N HIS A 307 -14.30 -19.53 -2.14
CA HIS A 307 -14.95 -19.05 -3.36
C HIS A 307 -16.30 -19.73 -3.55
N TYR A 308 -17.36 -18.94 -3.66
CA TYR A 308 -18.73 -19.40 -3.87
C TYR A 308 -19.49 -18.43 -4.78
N GLN A 309 -20.53 -18.93 -5.44
CA GLN A 309 -21.44 -18.12 -6.24
C GLN A 309 -22.78 -18.04 -5.52
N THR A 310 -23.29 -16.82 -5.35
CA THR A 310 -24.67 -16.58 -4.88
C THR A 310 -25.55 -16.25 -6.08
N PRO A 311 -26.79 -16.77 -6.15
CA PRO A 311 -27.76 -16.28 -7.13
C PRO A 311 -27.88 -14.76 -7.06
N ALA A 312 -28.00 -14.08 -8.21
CA ALA A 312 -28.14 -12.62 -8.31
C ALA A 312 -29.54 -12.11 -7.87
N GLN A 313 -30.02 -12.60 -6.73
CA GLN A 313 -31.33 -12.29 -6.17
C GLN A 313 -31.18 -11.85 -4.73
N ASN A 314 -31.75 -10.71 -4.37
CA ASN A 314 -31.76 -10.17 -3.02
C ASN A 314 -30.34 -10.05 -2.41
N ILE A 315 -29.36 -9.71 -3.24
CA ILE A 315 -28.01 -9.40 -2.76
C ILE A 315 -28.03 -7.94 -2.31
N GLU A 316 -27.73 -7.73 -1.03
CA GLU A 316 -27.51 -6.40 -0.46
C GLU A 316 -26.06 -5.95 -0.67
N ALA A 317 -25.91 -4.64 -0.86
CA ALA A 317 -24.61 -3.99 -0.88
C ALA A 317 -23.82 -4.29 0.40
N LEU A 318 -22.52 -4.54 0.23
CA LEU A 318 -21.61 -4.80 1.34
C LEU A 318 -20.33 -4.00 1.10
N ASN A 319 -19.89 -3.29 2.13
CA ASN A 319 -18.62 -2.57 2.14
C ASN A 319 -17.67 -3.23 3.15
N ARG A 320 -16.55 -3.74 2.65
CA ARG A 320 -15.42 -4.30 3.42
C ARG A 320 -14.12 -3.57 3.10
N GLY A 321 -14.18 -2.25 2.96
CA GLY A 321 -13.04 -1.40 2.62
C GLY A 321 -13.17 -0.72 1.25
N ILE A 322 -14.15 -1.12 0.45
CA ILE A 322 -14.54 -0.45 -0.80
C ILE A 322 -16.06 -0.38 -0.84
N ALA A 323 -16.63 0.74 -1.27
CA ALA A 323 -18.03 0.78 -1.69
C ALA A 323 -18.09 0.93 -3.20
N VAL A 324 -18.95 0.15 -3.85
CA VAL A 324 -19.17 0.21 -5.29
C VAL A 324 -20.66 0.20 -5.58
N THR A 325 -21.07 1.06 -6.50
CA THR A 325 -22.44 1.13 -6.98
C THR A 325 -22.43 1.38 -8.48
N HIS A 326 -23.41 0.87 -9.19
CA HIS A 326 -23.68 1.27 -10.56
C HIS A 326 -25.05 1.92 -10.72
N GLU A 327 -25.20 2.72 -11.78
CA GLU A 327 -26.50 3.21 -12.22
C GLU A 327 -26.60 3.22 -13.74
N TYR A 328 -27.79 2.84 -14.22
CA TYR A 328 -28.17 2.99 -15.62
C TYR A 328 -28.90 4.31 -15.79
N THR A 329 -28.47 5.12 -16.76
CA THR A 329 -29.12 6.37 -17.15
C THR A 329 -29.37 6.37 -18.66
N ARG A 330 -30.26 7.26 -19.11
CA ARG A 330 -30.39 7.47 -20.56
C ARG A 330 -29.12 8.12 -21.13
N LEU A 331 -28.84 7.86 -22.41
CA LEU A 331 -27.69 8.47 -23.09
C LEU A 331 -27.89 9.97 -23.37
N ASP A 332 -29.13 10.41 -23.59
CA ASP A 332 -29.51 11.82 -23.83
C ASP A 332 -29.77 12.60 -22.55
N ASP A 333 -30.13 11.92 -21.47
CA ASP A 333 -30.30 12.51 -20.15
C ASP A 333 -29.56 11.71 -19.07
N PRO A 334 -28.27 12.04 -18.82
CA PRO A 334 -27.44 11.38 -17.80
C PRO A 334 -27.93 11.56 -16.36
N LYS A 335 -28.98 12.37 -16.11
CA LYS A 335 -29.56 12.55 -14.77
C LYS A 335 -30.77 11.64 -14.53
N THR A 336 -31.36 11.10 -15.58
CA THR A 336 -32.53 10.24 -15.48
C THR A 336 -32.09 8.79 -15.36
N ARG A 337 -32.17 8.24 -14.14
CA ARG A 337 -31.97 6.82 -13.87
C ARG A 337 -33.08 5.99 -14.51
N VAL A 338 -32.70 4.84 -15.05
CA VAL A 338 -33.61 3.89 -15.70
C VAL A 338 -33.44 2.49 -15.12
N PHE A 339 -34.52 1.71 -15.14
CA PHE A 339 -34.55 0.30 -14.74
C PHE A 339 -35.01 -0.58 -15.91
N GLY A 340 -34.89 -0.04 -17.12
CA GLY A 340 -35.30 -0.69 -18.34
C GLY A 340 -35.06 0.19 -19.56
N ALA A 341 -35.18 -0.42 -20.73
CA ALA A 341 -34.89 0.17 -22.04
C ALA A 341 -35.80 -0.45 -23.11
N LYS A 342 -35.88 0.16 -24.29
CA LYS A 342 -36.44 -0.48 -25.48
C LYS A 342 -35.35 -1.17 -26.27
N LEU A 343 -35.71 -2.18 -27.05
CA LEU A 343 -34.79 -2.83 -27.98
C LEU A 343 -34.08 -1.79 -28.88
N GLY A 344 -32.75 -1.87 -28.92
CA GLY A 344 -31.90 -0.96 -29.69
C GLY A 344 -31.47 0.32 -28.94
N ASP A 345 -32.09 0.64 -27.80
CA ASP A 345 -31.67 1.77 -26.98
C ASP A 345 -30.21 1.62 -26.54
N THR A 346 -29.49 2.74 -26.52
CA THR A 346 -28.17 2.82 -25.91
C THR A 346 -28.30 3.43 -24.52
N ILE A 347 -27.85 2.69 -23.53
CA ILE A 347 -27.90 3.03 -22.11
C ILE A 347 -26.50 3.45 -21.67
N ARG A 348 -26.45 4.49 -20.85
CA ARG A 348 -25.24 4.97 -20.19
C ARG A 348 -25.16 4.30 -18.82
N VAL A 349 -24.00 3.74 -18.49
CA VAL A 349 -23.76 3.09 -17.21
C VAL A 349 -22.65 3.85 -16.49
N LYS A 350 -22.92 4.24 -15.25
CA LYS A 350 -21.92 4.87 -14.39
C LYS A 350 -21.63 3.97 -13.20
N VAL A 351 -20.37 3.57 -13.07
CA VAL A 351 -19.84 2.87 -11.90
C VAL A 351 -19.18 3.92 -11.00
N THR A 352 -19.55 3.93 -9.73
CA THR A 352 -18.97 4.79 -8.70
C THR A 352 -18.29 3.91 -7.67
N VAL A 353 -17.00 4.16 -7.44
CA VAL A 353 -16.16 3.46 -6.47
C VAL A 353 -15.70 4.45 -5.41
N VAL A 354 -15.96 4.14 -4.14
CA VAL A 354 -15.54 4.95 -3.00
C VAL A 354 -14.43 4.20 -2.27
N ALA A 355 -13.25 4.80 -2.28
CA ALA A 355 -12.05 4.34 -1.60
C ALA A 355 -11.85 5.16 -0.30
N PRO A 356 -12.07 4.59 0.89
CA PRO A 356 -11.91 5.30 2.17
C PRO A 356 -10.45 5.63 2.53
N ALA A 357 -9.52 4.87 1.95
CA ALA A 357 -8.06 4.99 2.05
C ALA A 357 -7.44 4.71 0.66
N ASP A 358 -6.13 4.92 0.51
CA ASP A 358 -5.43 4.53 -0.72
C ASP A 358 -5.46 3.00 -0.87
N LEU A 359 -5.88 2.51 -2.04
CA LEU A 359 -5.98 1.08 -2.37
C LEU A 359 -4.94 0.68 -3.41
N ASN A 360 -4.48 -0.58 -3.35
CA ASN A 360 -3.48 -1.16 -4.24
C ASN A 360 -4.05 -2.33 -5.06
N TYR A 361 -3.76 -2.35 -6.36
CA TYR A 361 -4.19 -3.39 -7.30
C TYR A 361 -5.70 -3.64 -7.27
N VAL A 362 -6.47 -2.58 -7.42
CA VAL A 362 -7.93 -2.63 -7.45
C VAL A 362 -8.40 -3.22 -8.77
N GLU A 363 -9.32 -4.18 -8.68
CA GLU A 363 -10.11 -4.71 -9.79
C GLU A 363 -11.59 -4.40 -9.51
N VAL A 364 -12.31 -3.92 -10.53
CA VAL A 364 -13.74 -3.62 -10.45
C VAL A 364 -14.46 -4.29 -11.61
N ASP A 365 -15.31 -5.25 -11.31
CA ASP A 365 -16.17 -5.92 -12.27
C ASP A 365 -17.59 -5.35 -12.18
N ASP A 366 -18.11 -4.91 -13.32
CA ASP A 366 -19.50 -4.45 -13.44
C ASP A 366 -20.26 -5.29 -14.46
N PHE A 367 -21.03 -6.25 -13.95
CA PHE A 367 -21.80 -7.19 -14.77
C PHE A 367 -23.08 -6.55 -15.31
N LEU A 368 -23.33 -6.77 -16.60
CA LEU A 368 -24.55 -6.33 -17.26
C LEU A 368 -25.66 -7.39 -17.15
N PRO A 369 -26.93 -6.98 -17.10
CA PRO A 369 -28.04 -7.91 -17.32
C PRO A 369 -27.94 -8.51 -18.72
N ALA A 370 -28.28 -9.79 -18.88
CA ALA A 370 -28.02 -10.56 -20.10
C ALA A 370 -28.65 -10.02 -21.41
N GLY A 371 -29.59 -9.08 -21.34
CA GLY A 371 -30.13 -8.42 -22.54
C GLY A 371 -29.42 -7.12 -22.94
N LEU A 372 -28.43 -6.67 -22.16
CA LEU A 372 -27.55 -5.55 -22.49
C LEU A 372 -26.18 -6.08 -22.96
N GLU A 373 -25.66 -5.51 -24.04
CA GLU A 373 -24.30 -5.76 -24.53
C GLU A 373 -23.47 -4.49 -24.43
N PRO A 374 -22.24 -4.53 -23.89
CA PRO A 374 -21.42 -3.34 -23.77
C PRO A 374 -20.91 -2.88 -25.15
N ILE A 375 -20.77 -1.57 -25.30
CA ILE A 375 -20.30 -0.94 -26.54
C ILE A 375 -18.83 -0.58 -26.37
N ASP A 376 -17.96 -1.23 -27.14
CA ASP A 376 -16.56 -0.80 -27.29
C ASP A 376 -16.42 0.15 -28.48
N PRO A 377 -16.24 1.47 -28.27
CA PRO A 377 -16.13 2.45 -29.35
C PRO A 377 -14.85 2.26 -30.19
N ARG A 378 -13.90 1.40 -29.80
CA ARG A 378 -12.72 1.08 -30.60
C ARG A 378 -13.06 0.18 -31.79
N LEU A 379 -14.14 -0.60 -31.73
CA LEU A 379 -14.52 -1.52 -32.78
C LEU A 379 -15.10 -0.78 -34.01
N ASN A 380 -14.80 -1.31 -35.20
CA ASN A 380 -15.26 -0.73 -36.48
C ASN A 380 -16.76 -0.95 -36.75
N ILE A 381 -17.40 -1.84 -35.99
CA ILE A 381 -18.83 -2.16 -36.11
C ILE A 381 -19.74 -1.14 -35.41
N VAL A 382 -19.17 -0.23 -34.61
CA VAL A 382 -19.94 0.81 -33.93
C VAL A 382 -20.23 1.94 -34.89
N ASP A 383 -21.50 2.38 -34.94
CA ASP A 383 -21.93 3.52 -35.74
C ASP A 383 -21.00 4.74 -35.53
N PRO A 384 -20.48 5.38 -36.61
CA PRO A 384 -19.53 6.47 -36.48
C PRO A 384 -20.04 7.68 -35.69
N ASN A 385 -21.33 8.03 -35.83
CA ASN A 385 -21.90 9.18 -35.12
C ASN A 385 -22.04 8.86 -33.63
N LEU A 386 -22.47 7.64 -33.29
CA LEU A 386 -22.48 7.17 -31.92
C LEU A 386 -21.07 7.18 -31.32
N LYS A 387 -20.09 6.60 -32.02
CA LYS A 387 -18.69 6.59 -31.59
C LYS A 387 -18.17 7.99 -31.27
N GLN A 388 -18.45 8.97 -32.13
CA GLN A 388 -18.08 10.36 -31.90
C GLN A 388 -18.75 10.94 -30.64
N ARG A 389 -20.05 10.68 -30.44
CA ARG A 389 -20.80 11.12 -29.25
C ARG A 389 -20.24 10.52 -27.97
N LEU A 390 -20.00 9.21 -27.93
CA LEU A 390 -19.50 8.50 -26.74
C LEU A 390 -18.10 8.99 -26.35
N ASN A 391 -17.22 9.20 -27.35
CA ASN A 391 -15.87 9.72 -27.12
C ASN A 391 -15.89 11.17 -26.62
N ALA A 392 -16.75 12.02 -27.18
CA ALA A 392 -16.88 13.41 -26.73
C ALA A 392 -17.32 13.50 -25.26
N GLU A 393 -18.25 12.64 -24.83
CA GLU A 393 -18.66 12.56 -23.44
C GLU A 393 -17.53 12.06 -22.54
N ARG A 394 -16.82 10.99 -22.92
CA ARG A 394 -15.69 10.45 -22.14
C ARG A 394 -14.61 11.50 -21.91
N ILE A 395 -14.22 12.22 -22.96
CA ILE A 395 -13.22 13.30 -22.89
C ILE A 395 -13.69 14.40 -21.91
N ARG A 396 -14.97 14.78 -21.96
CA ARG A 396 -15.55 15.77 -21.04
C ARG A 396 -15.50 15.31 -19.59
N LEU A 397 -15.76 14.03 -19.32
CA LEU A 397 -15.76 13.46 -17.96
C LEU A 397 -14.34 13.36 -17.36
N LEU A 398 -13.31 13.19 -18.21
CA LEU A 398 -11.91 13.16 -17.81
C LEU A 398 -11.28 14.55 -17.65
N GLN A 399 -12.01 15.63 -17.95
CA GLN A 399 -11.47 16.98 -17.85
C GLN A 399 -11.25 17.36 -16.37
N PRO A 400 -10.01 17.67 -15.96
CA PRO A 400 -9.73 18.05 -14.58
C PRO A 400 -10.31 19.44 -14.27
N GLY A 401 -10.82 19.61 -13.04
CA GLY A 401 -11.16 20.94 -12.53
C GLY A 401 -9.90 21.75 -12.19
N GLY A 402 -9.92 23.06 -12.45
CA GLY A 402 -8.91 24.00 -11.92
C GLY A 402 -7.52 23.93 -12.54
N VAL A 403 -7.34 23.27 -13.68
CA VAL A 403 -6.05 23.21 -14.39
C VAL A 403 -5.91 24.31 -15.45
N VAL A 404 -4.73 24.92 -15.54
CA VAL A 404 -4.41 25.97 -16.53
C VAL A 404 -4.26 25.40 -17.94
N PHE A 405 -3.83 24.14 -18.04
CA PHE A 405 -3.68 23.41 -19.29
C PHE A 405 -4.18 21.98 -19.11
N TRP A 406 -4.94 21.50 -20.08
CA TRP A 406 -5.45 20.14 -20.13
C TRP A 406 -5.18 19.54 -21.51
N ALA A 407 -4.62 18.34 -21.52
CA ALA A 407 -4.26 17.62 -22.74
C ALA A 407 -5.18 16.41 -22.92
N PRO A 408 -6.30 16.54 -23.66
CA PRO A 408 -7.29 15.46 -23.82
C PRO A 408 -6.72 14.19 -24.46
N TRP A 409 -5.62 14.28 -25.20
CA TRP A 409 -4.95 13.13 -25.81
C TRP A 409 -4.09 12.30 -24.83
N PHE A 410 -3.95 12.75 -23.57
CA PHE A 410 -3.29 12.01 -22.48
C PHE A 410 -4.31 11.49 -21.47
N GLU A 411 -5.38 10.83 -21.94
CA GLU A 411 -6.48 10.31 -21.09
C GLU A 411 -5.96 9.48 -19.91
N TRP A 412 -4.94 8.64 -20.12
CA TRP A 412 -4.32 7.80 -19.09
C TRP A 412 -3.72 8.60 -17.93
N TYR A 413 -3.31 9.86 -18.15
CA TYR A 413 -2.72 10.69 -17.10
C TYR A 413 -3.77 11.26 -16.15
N TYR A 414 -5.02 11.42 -16.62
CA TYR A 414 -6.13 12.00 -15.85
C TYR A 414 -7.13 10.95 -15.36
N SER A 415 -6.97 9.70 -15.79
CA SER A 415 -7.75 8.57 -15.31
C SER A 415 -7.10 7.95 -14.07
N PRO A 416 -7.85 7.68 -13.00
CA PRO A 416 -7.35 6.87 -11.89
C PRO A 416 -7.26 5.37 -12.25
N TRP A 417 -7.81 4.98 -13.40
CA TRP A 417 -7.80 3.61 -13.91
C TRP A 417 -6.68 3.44 -14.93
N ASP A 418 -5.83 2.44 -14.73
CA ASP A 418 -4.74 2.06 -15.64
C ASP A 418 -5.27 1.33 -16.89
N GLY A 419 -6.41 0.66 -16.76
CA GLY A 419 -6.99 -0.12 -17.83
C GLY A 419 -8.47 -0.41 -17.64
N SER A 420 -9.14 -0.62 -18.78
CA SER A 420 -10.50 -1.15 -18.84
C SER A 420 -10.54 -2.27 -19.88
N GLU A 421 -11.15 -3.38 -19.51
CA GLU A 421 -11.41 -4.52 -20.38
C GLU A 421 -12.93 -4.64 -20.56
N ILE A 422 -13.38 -4.68 -21.81
CA ILE A 422 -14.79 -4.84 -22.15
C ILE A 422 -14.97 -6.27 -22.63
N ARG A 423 -15.79 -7.04 -21.91
CA ARG A 423 -16.15 -8.42 -22.25
C ARG A 423 -17.63 -8.48 -22.65
N ASP A 424 -18.10 -9.66 -23.05
CA ASP A 424 -19.48 -9.81 -23.54
C ASP A 424 -20.53 -9.53 -22.45
N ASP A 425 -20.23 -9.85 -21.19
CA ASP A 425 -21.17 -9.84 -20.06
C ASP A 425 -20.85 -8.77 -19.00
N HIS A 426 -19.66 -8.15 -19.03
CA HIS A 426 -19.24 -7.14 -18.06
C HIS A 426 -18.10 -6.25 -18.57
N ILE A 427 -17.80 -5.21 -17.79
CA ILE A 427 -16.52 -4.51 -17.88
C ILE A 427 -15.67 -4.82 -16.64
N THR A 428 -14.36 -4.86 -16.83
CA THR A 428 -13.37 -4.90 -15.73
C THR A 428 -12.52 -3.64 -15.76
N LEU A 429 -12.47 -2.91 -14.66
CA LEU A 429 -11.54 -1.80 -14.44
C LEU A 429 -10.37 -2.24 -13.57
N ARG A 430 -9.19 -1.71 -13.86
CA ARG A 430 -7.97 -2.00 -13.09
C ARG A 430 -7.25 -0.72 -12.72
N ALA A 431 -6.75 -0.67 -11.48
CA ALA A 431 -5.85 0.38 -11.01
C ALA A 431 -4.80 -0.22 -10.08
N GLN A 432 -3.52 -0.06 -10.41
CA GLN A 432 -2.40 -0.43 -9.55
C GLN A 432 -2.44 0.37 -8.25
N GLN A 433 -2.83 1.64 -8.32
CA GLN A 433 -3.08 2.49 -7.16
C GLN A 433 -4.34 3.30 -7.40
N LEU A 434 -5.33 3.16 -6.51
CA LEU A 434 -6.54 3.96 -6.51
C LEU A 434 -6.51 4.87 -5.28
N PRO A 435 -6.28 6.19 -5.44
CA PRO A 435 -6.20 7.11 -4.32
C PRO A 435 -7.48 7.12 -3.49
N LYS A 436 -7.39 7.46 -2.21
CA LYS A 436 -8.55 7.78 -1.39
C LYS A 436 -9.46 8.79 -2.09
N GLY A 437 -10.75 8.51 -2.16
CA GLY A 437 -11.74 9.41 -2.76
C GLY A 437 -12.90 8.70 -3.43
N ILE A 438 -13.58 9.44 -4.29
CA ILE A 438 -14.70 8.94 -5.11
C ILE A 438 -14.22 8.93 -6.56
N HIS A 439 -14.31 7.77 -7.19
CA HIS A 439 -13.90 7.55 -8.57
C HIS A 439 -15.11 7.11 -9.38
N GLU A 440 -15.35 7.80 -10.48
CA GLU A 440 -16.43 7.45 -11.40
C GLU A 440 -15.86 6.93 -12.70
N TYR A 441 -16.51 5.91 -13.26
CA TYR A 441 -16.22 5.41 -14.60
C TYR A 441 -17.52 5.26 -15.38
N VAL A 442 -17.51 5.72 -16.63
CA VAL A 442 -18.70 5.69 -17.49
C VAL A 442 -18.42 4.86 -18.73
N TYR A 443 -19.31 3.92 -18.97
CA TYR A 443 -19.36 3.12 -20.20
C TYR A 443 -20.80 3.04 -20.71
N TYR A 444 -20.98 2.33 -21.82
CA TYR A 444 -22.26 2.32 -22.53
C TYR A 444 -22.61 0.90 -22.93
N ALA A 445 -23.90 0.59 -22.93
CA ALA A 445 -24.42 -0.71 -23.33
C ALA A 445 -25.63 -0.53 -24.25
N ARG A 446 -25.84 -1.48 -25.16
CA ARG A 446 -26.98 -1.54 -26.07
C ARG A 446 -27.97 -2.60 -25.59
N ALA A 447 -29.26 -2.29 -25.61
CA ALA A 447 -30.31 -3.27 -25.41
C ALA A 447 -30.48 -4.12 -26.68
N THR A 448 -30.26 -5.43 -26.57
CA THR A 448 -30.26 -6.37 -27.71
C THR A 448 -31.32 -7.46 -27.62
N SER A 449 -31.75 -7.81 -26.41
CA SER A 449 -32.72 -8.90 -26.19
C SER A 449 -33.86 -8.47 -25.27
N PRO A 450 -35.13 -8.48 -25.73
CA PRO A 450 -36.28 -8.21 -24.85
C PRO A 450 -36.43 -9.28 -23.76
N GLY A 451 -36.71 -8.84 -22.53
CA GLY A 451 -36.79 -9.73 -21.37
C GLY A 451 -36.72 -8.99 -20.05
N ASP A 452 -36.83 -9.73 -18.95
CA ASP A 452 -36.74 -9.20 -17.58
C ASP A 452 -35.61 -9.91 -16.82
N TYR A 453 -34.50 -9.20 -16.67
CA TYR A 453 -33.21 -9.74 -16.28
C TYR A 453 -32.85 -9.37 -14.84
N TYR A 454 -32.18 -10.28 -14.14
CA TYR A 454 -31.45 -9.93 -12.94
C TYR A 454 -30.16 -9.20 -13.33
N VAL A 455 -29.81 -8.21 -12.52
CA VAL A 455 -28.55 -7.48 -12.60
C VAL A 455 -27.67 -8.00 -11.48
N ALA A 456 -26.53 -8.60 -11.85
CA ALA A 456 -25.54 -8.99 -10.87
C ALA A 456 -24.89 -7.73 -10.27
N PRO A 457 -24.61 -7.73 -8.95
CA PRO A 457 -23.95 -6.59 -8.31
C PRO A 457 -22.61 -6.27 -8.96
N SER A 458 -22.29 -4.99 -9.10
CA SER A 458 -20.90 -4.57 -9.29
C SER A 458 -20.05 -5.04 -8.12
N HIS A 459 -18.82 -5.46 -8.37
CA HIS A 459 -17.89 -5.96 -7.39
C HIS A 459 -16.54 -5.25 -7.53
N ALA A 460 -15.98 -4.77 -6.44
CA ALA A 460 -14.66 -4.14 -6.41
C ALA A 460 -13.82 -4.79 -5.33
N GLN A 461 -12.55 -5.10 -5.59
CA GLN A 461 -11.64 -5.71 -4.61
C GLN A 461 -10.18 -5.31 -4.85
N GLU A 462 -9.34 -5.39 -3.82
CA GLU A 462 -7.89 -5.49 -4.03
C GLU A 462 -7.53 -6.92 -4.46
N SER A 463 -6.76 -7.07 -5.55
CA SER A 463 -6.43 -8.40 -6.09
C SER A 463 -5.64 -9.28 -5.12
N PHE A 464 -4.86 -8.67 -4.22
CA PHE A 464 -4.00 -9.39 -3.26
C PHE A 464 -4.55 -9.42 -1.83
N PHE A 465 -5.62 -8.65 -1.57
CA PHE A 465 -6.45 -8.73 -0.36
C PHE A 465 -7.92 -8.77 -0.78
N PRO A 466 -8.41 -9.91 -1.30
CA PRO A 466 -9.81 -10.04 -1.74
C PRO A 466 -10.83 -9.82 -0.61
N GLU A 467 -10.40 -9.89 0.65
CA GLU A 467 -11.16 -9.49 1.83
C GLU A 467 -11.38 -7.96 1.95
N VAL A 468 -10.55 -7.15 1.27
CA VAL A 468 -10.77 -5.72 1.04
C VAL A 468 -11.59 -5.59 -0.24
N PHE A 469 -12.91 -5.60 -0.08
CA PHE A 469 -13.82 -5.56 -1.21
C PHE A 469 -15.08 -4.73 -0.93
N GLY A 470 -15.85 -4.53 -1.99
CA GLY A 470 -17.18 -3.96 -1.97
C GLY A 470 -18.04 -4.64 -3.01
N ARG A 471 -19.33 -4.76 -2.74
CA ARG A 471 -20.33 -5.09 -3.77
C ARG A 471 -21.54 -4.17 -3.66
N GLY A 472 -22.17 -3.92 -4.80
CA GLY A 472 -23.45 -3.22 -4.87
C GLY A 472 -24.64 -4.12 -4.52
N ASP A 473 -25.84 -3.58 -4.76
CA ASP A 473 -27.08 -4.34 -4.68
C ASP A 473 -27.35 -5.13 -5.97
N SER A 474 -28.06 -6.26 -5.86
CA SER A 474 -28.70 -6.87 -7.03
C SER A 474 -29.91 -6.02 -7.47
N ALA A 475 -30.19 -5.98 -8.76
CA ALA A 475 -31.35 -5.25 -9.30
C ALA A 475 -32.08 -6.03 -10.39
N ARG A 476 -33.13 -5.41 -10.94
CA ARG A 476 -33.85 -5.87 -12.15
C ARG A 476 -33.70 -4.84 -13.26
N PHE A 477 -33.59 -5.32 -14.50
CA PHE A 477 -33.58 -4.48 -15.69
C PHE A 477 -34.46 -5.09 -16.79
N VAL A 478 -35.43 -4.31 -17.27
CA VAL A 478 -36.42 -4.78 -18.25
C VAL A 478 -36.13 -4.22 -19.63
N ILE A 479 -36.01 -5.08 -20.63
CA ILE A 479 -35.92 -4.67 -22.03
C ILE A 479 -37.26 -4.94 -22.71
N GLN A 480 -37.88 -3.85 -23.14
CA GLN A 480 -39.14 -3.85 -23.85
C GLN A 480 -38.90 -4.08 -25.35
N PRO A 481 -39.85 -4.73 -26.05
CA PRO A 481 -39.80 -4.89 -27.50
C PRO A 481 -39.67 -3.57 -28.27
#